data_AF-A0A6S6SF93-F1
#
_entry.id   AF-A0A6S6SF93-F1
#
_cell.length_a   1.000
_cell.length_b   1.000
_cell.length_c   1.000
_cell.angle_alpha   90.00
_cell.angle_beta   90.00
_cell.angle_gamma   90.00
#
_symmetry.space_group_name_H-M   'P 1'
#
loop_
_entity.id
_entity.type
_entity.pdbx_description
1 polymer ?
#
loop_
_entity_poly.entity_id
_entity_poly.type
_entity_poly.pdbx_seq_one_letter_code
_entity_poly.pdbx_strand_id
1 'polypeptide(L)' 'MLLENKIISQDSCKQMQGMVGFRNIAVHDYQNLNLEIVMAIVEKHLGDFEGFVREVFSVYMNGK' A
#
# COMPACT_ATOMS: atom_id res chain seq x y z
N MET A 1 2.42 -4.30 -14.01
CA MET A 1 1.28 -5.23 -14.18
C MET A 1 -0.08 -4.64 -13.73
N LEU A 2 -0.36 -4.37 -12.44
CA LEU A 2 -1.71 -3.89 -12.03
C LEU A 2 -2.07 -2.50 -12.60
N LEU A 3 -1.15 -1.53 -12.46
CA LEU A 3 -1.29 -0.18 -13.01
C LEU A 3 -1.38 -0.18 -14.55
N GLU A 4 -0.53 -0.97 -15.21
CA GLU A 4 -0.53 -1.11 -16.69
C GLU A 4 -1.87 -1.63 -17.22
N ASN A 5 -2.51 -2.53 -16.48
CA ASN A 5 -3.85 -3.03 -16.78
C ASN A 5 -4.97 -2.11 -16.27
N LYS A 6 -4.64 -0.92 -15.77
CA LYS A 6 -5.57 0.08 -15.22
C LYS A 6 -6.46 -0.48 -14.09
N ILE A 7 -5.99 -1.49 -13.39
CA ILE A 7 -6.69 -2.09 -12.25
C ILE A 7 -6.61 -1.16 -11.04
N ILE A 8 -5.49 -0.44 -10.92
CA ILE A 8 -5.23 0.52 -9.85
C ILE A 8 -4.73 1.84 -10.43
N SER A 9 -4.91 2.92 -9.68
CA SER A 9 -4.42 4.25 -10.01
C SER A 9 -2.90 4.38 -9.82
N GLN A 10 -2.32 5.42 -10.42
CA GLN A 10 -0.89 5.74 -10.26
C GLN A 10 -0.56 6.02 -8.78
N ASP A 11 -1.47 6.65 -8.05
CA ASP A 11 -1.27 7.03 -6.66
C ASP A 11 -1.31 5.80 -5.74
N SER A 12 -2.31 4.93 -5.92
CA SER A 12 -2.36 3.62 -5.24
C SER A 12 -1.12 2.78 -5.51
N CYS A 13 -0.62 2.78 -6.76
CA CYS A 13 0.64 2.09 -7.10
C CYS A 13 1.84 2.64 -6.30
N LYS A 14 1.99 3.97 -6.22
CA LYS A 14 3.09 4.60 -5.46
C LYS A 14 2.98 4.31 -3.95
N GLN A 15 1.77 4.43 -3.39
CA GLN A 15 1.52 4.15 -1.97
C GLN A 15 1.85 2.71 -1.61
N MET A 16 1.39 1.74 -2.43
CA MET A 16 1.67 0.32 -2.19
C MET A 16 3.15 -0.03 -2.33
N GLN A 17 3.88 0.60 -3.26
CA GLN A 17 5.33 0.46 -3.36
C GLN A 17 6.02 0.93 -2.06
N GLY A 18 5.58 2.07 -1.49
CA GLY A 18 6.07 2.57 -0.21
C GLY A 18 5.79 1.62 0.95
N MET A 19 4.56 1.12 1.06
CA MET A 19 4.15 0.14 2.09
C MET A 19 4.98 -1.16 2.01
N VAL A 20 5.17 -1.72 0.82
CA VAL A 20 5.98 -2.94 0.64
C VAL A 20 7.44 -2.68 0.97
N GLY A 21 7.98 -1.52 0.55
CA GLY A 21 9.34 -1.11 0.90
C GLY A 21 9.54 -1.01 2.42
N PHE A 22 8.62 -0.34 3.11
CA PHE A 22 8.64 -0.26 4.57
C PHE A 22 8.55 -1.65 5.22
N ARG A 23 7.65 -2.51 4.75
CA ARG A 23 7.54 -3.90 5.24
C ARG A 23 8.86 -4.66 5.08
N ASN A 24 9.58 -4.47 3.98
CA ASN A 24 10.88 -5.12 3.78
C ASN A 24 11.93 -4.63 4.78
N ILE A 25 11.99 -3.32 5.03
CA ILE A 25 12.88 -2.76 6.08
C ILE A 25 12.48 -3.31 7.44
N ALA A 26 11.19 -3.29 7.77
CA ALA A 26 10.70 -3.74 9.07
C ALA A 26 10.98 -5.23 9.33
N VAL A 27 10.95 -6.08 8.31
CA VAL A 27 11.26 -7.51 8.44
C VAL A 27 12.77 -7.76 8.59
N HIS A 28 13.61 -7.01 7.86
CA HIS A 28 15.06 -7.24 7.86
C HIS A 28 15.82 -6.49 8.95
N ASP A 29 15.32 -5.34 9.40
CA ASP A 29 16.00 -4.43 10.33
C ASP A 29 15.08 -4.06 11.52
N TYR A 30 14.29 -5.03 11.99
CA TYR A 30 13.26 -4.81 13.02
C TYR A 30 13.79 -4.15 14.30
N GLN A 31 15.03 -4.47 14.69
CA GLN A 31 15.64 -3.94 15.92
C GLN A 31 15.97 -2.45 15.86
N ASN A 32 16.18 -1.88 14.66
CA ASN A 32 16.54 -0.47 14.49
C ASN A 32 15.39 0.38 13.91
N LEU A 33 14.16 -0.14 13.90
CA LEU A 33 12.99 0.60 13.43
C LEU A 33 12.78 1.89 14.23
N ASN A 34 12.66 3.01 13.53
CA ASN A 34 12.21 4.26 14.13
C ASN A 34 10.69 4.19 14.40
N LEU A 35 10.31 4.15 15.67
CA LEU A 35 8.92 4.04 16.11
C LEU A 35 8.05 5.24 15.70
N GLU A 36 8.62 6.43 15.53
CA GLU A 36 7.88 7.60 15.04
C GLU A 36 7.40 7.39 13.60
N ILE A 37 8.24 6.74 12.77
CA ILE A 37 7.87 6.38 11.39
C ILE A 37 6.77 5.32 11.40
N VAL A 38 6.89 4.30 12.26
CA VAL A 38 5.86 3.25 12.41
C VAL A 38 4.51 3.88 12.79
N MET A 39 4.51 4.77 13.79
CA MET A 39 3.32 5.47 14.26
C MET A 39 2.69 6.32 13.16
N ALA A 40 3.50 7.09 12.43
CA ALA A 40 3.02 7.88 11.30
C ALA A 40 2.38 7.02 10.20
N ILE A 41 2.94 5.84 9.91
CA ILE A 41 2.37 4.90 8.94
C ILE A 41 1.02 4.36 9.42
N VAL A 42 0.93 3.95 10.68
CA VAL A 42 -0.32 3.45 11.27
C VAL A 42 -1.40 4.54 11.29
N GLU A 43 -1.05 5.78 11.64
CA GLU A 43 -2.04 6.86 11.76
C GLU A 43 -2.47 7.44 10.41
N LYS A 44 -1.56 7.51 9.42
CA LYS A 44 -1.77 8.28 8.19
C LYS A 44 -1.91 7.44 6.94
N HIS A 45 -1.36 6.22 6.92
CA HIS A 45 -1.23 5.41 5.70
C HIS A 45 -2.02 4.11 5.70
N LEU A 46 -2.71 3.74 6.79
CA LEU A 46 -3.60 2.56 6.78
C LEU A 46 -4.73 2.69 5.75
N GLY A 47 -5.26 3.90 5.56
CA GLY A 47 -6.31 4.18 4.57
C GLY A 47 -5.87 3.97 3.12
N ASP A 48 -4.56 4.07 2.83
CA ASP A 48 -4.02 3.84 1.49
C ASP A 48 -4.25 2.38 1.07
N PHE A 49 -4.11 1.44 2.01
CA PHE A 49 -4.37 0.02 1.75
C PHE A 49 -5.86 -0.24 1.49
N GLU A 50 -6.76 0.41 2.23
CA GLU A 50 -8.19 0.32 1.96
C GLU A 50 -8.55 0.87 0.57
N GLY A 51 -7.94 2.00 0.18
CA GLY A 51 -8.09 2.59 -1.15
C GLY A 51 -7.69 1.61 -2.25
N PHE A 52 -6.52 1.00 -2.11
CA PHE A 52 -6.05 -0.06 -3.02
C PHE A 52 -7.07 -1.22 -3.11
N VAL A 53 -7.56 -1.73 -1.98
CA VAL A 53 -8.54 -2.84 -1.96
C VAL A 53 -9.83 -2.44 -2.69
N ARG A 54 -10.32 -1.22 -2.49
CA ARG A 54 -11.52 -0.71 -3.18
C ARG A 54 -11.34 -0.64 -4.69
N GLU A 55 -10.19 -0.16 -5.17
CA GLU A 55 -9.89 -0.11 -6.61
C GLU A 55 -9.91 -1.51 -7.24
N VAL A 56 -9.18 -2.45 -6.63
CA VAL A 56 -9.14 -3.84 -7.10
C VAL A 56 -10.53 -4.49 -7.08
N PHE A 57 -11.29 -4.27 -6.01
CA PHE A 57 -12.63 -4.83 -5.88
C PHE A 57 -13.62 -4.25 -6.89
N SER A 58 -13.57 -2.94 -7.13
CA SER A 58 -14.41 -2.26 -8.13
C SER A 58 -14.20 -2.87 -9.52
N VAL A 59 -12.95 -3.08 -9.92
CA VAL A 59 -12.62 -3.69 -11.22
C VAL A 59 -13.13 -5.13 -11.30
N TYR A 60 -13.00 -5.90 -10.23
CA TYR A 60 -13.52 -7.27 -10.18
C TYR A 60 -15.05 -7.33 -10.33
N MET A 61 -15.79 -6.40 -9.71
CA MET A 61 -17.25 -6.35 -9.80
C MET A 61 -17.74 -5.86 -11.17
N ASN A 62 -16.99 -4.99 -11.85
CA ASN A 62 -17.32 -4.49 -13.18
C ASN A 62 -17.02 -5.49 -14.32
N GLY A 63 -16.29 -6.57 -14.02
CA GLY A 63 -16.00 -7.68 -14.94
C GLY A 63 -16.98 -8.85 -14.85
N LYS A 64 -18.06 -8.71 -14.07
CA LYS A 64 -19.24 -9.61 -14.07
C LYS A 64 -20.42 -8.96 -14.78
#